data_AF-A0A842P4G9-F1
#
_entry.id   AF-A0A842P4G9-F1
#
_cell.length_a   1.000
_cell.length_b   1.000
_cell.length_c   1.000
_cell.angle_alpha   90.00
_cell.angle_beta   90.00
_cell.angle_gamma   90.00
#
_symmetry.space_group_name_H-M   'P 1'
#
loop_
_entity.id
_entity.type
_entity.pdbx_description
1 polymer ?
#
loop_
_entity_poly.entity_id
_entity_poly.type
_entity_poly.pdbx_seq_one_letter_code
_entity_poly.pdbx_strand_id
1 'polypeptide(L)'
;MREIKLIAESDAKALIESEVKNNRDKGYIIEGEGFSQHLIDSGRIGWDISKEIIKKHPSLKEQIDPEIIRVEGYVHDFSKIYEGSKFHEIGTAYLVLTAGDTELGLVSEGTKSERKETLKKIASLILSDHGLFEELGGLNFPEQTLYPDMIDSFKERIEYLRTELSDTNIPLSINELALPLTLNQQIALYADLTNVNGKRVSIEERLLDIQKRYSDPKRGYNNPTFANVANMIMPRALVIEGTIESLMK
;
A
#
# COMPACT_ATOMS: atom_id res chain seq x y z
N MET A 1 26.03 6.44 -17.05
CA MET A 1 24.68 6.73 -16.52
C MET A 1 24.77 6.72 -15.01
N ARG A 2 24.16 7.68 -14.32
CA ARG A 2 24.09 7.65 -12.84
C ARG A 2 22.90 6.78 -12.45
N GLU A 3 23.12 5.87 -11.51
CA GLU A 3 22.11 4.95 -11.01
C GLU A 3 21.02 5.72 -10.25
N ILE A 4 19.76 5.28 -10.36
CA ILE A 4 18.65 5.85 -9.60
C ILE A 4 18.88 5.55 -8.12
N LYS A 5 18.66 6.54 -7.26
CA LYS A 5 18.71 6.38 -5.81
C LYS A 5 17.33 6.48 -5.20
N LEU A 6 16.94 5.44 -4.47
CA LEU A 6 15.73 5.44 -3.65
C LEU A 6 15.97 6.12 -2.30
N ILE A 7 14.89 6.63 -1.71
CA ILE A 7 14.91 7.23 -0.37
C ILE A 7 15.46 6.24 0.68
N ALA A 8 16.37 6.74 1.53
CA ALA A 8 16.91 5.98 2.65
C ALA A 8 15.90 5.91 3.81
N GLU A 9 16.00 4.89 4.66
CA GLU A 9 15.09 4.74 5.81
C GLU A 9 15.07 5.96 6.74
N SER A 10 16.25 6.55 7.00
CA SER A 10 16.36 7.73 7.85
C SER A 10 15.62 8.94 7.27
N ASP A 11 15.71 9.12 5.95
CA ASP A 11 15.09 10.23 5.25
C ASP A 11 13.58 10.00 5.10
N ALA A 12 13.17 8.76 4.85
CA ALA A 12 11.76 8.36 4.85
C ALA A 12 11.11 8.60 6.22
N LYS A 13 11.80 8.24 7.31
CA LYS A 13 11.32 8.51 8.67
C LYS A 13 11.15 10.01 8.92
N ALA A 14 12.14 10.82 8.56
CA ALA A 14 12.06 12.27 8.70
C ALA A 14 10.92 12.88 7.87
N LEU A 15 10.72 12.39 6.64
CA LEU A 15 9.61 12.78 5.77
C LEU A 15 8.26 12.46 6.43
N ILE A 16 8.04 11.20 6.84
CA ILE A 16 6.80 10.76 7.47
C ILE A 16 6.47 11.60 8.71
N GLU A 17 7.46 11.78 9.60
CA GLU A 17 7.28 12.56 10.83
C GLU A 17 6.95 14.02 10.53
N SER A 18 7.60 14.61 9.52
CA SER A 18 7.29 15.97 9.04
C SER A 18 5.87 16.07 8.50
N GLU A 19 5.46 15.16 7.62
CA GLU A 19 4.14 15.20 6.99
C GLU A 19 3.02 14.97 8.00
N VAL A 20 3.18 14.02 8.93
CA VAL A 20 2.23 13.81 10.03
C VAL A 20 2.11 15.07 10.89
N LYS A 21 3.23 15.71 11.23
CA LYS A 21 3.24 16.94 12.03
C LYS A 21 2.55 18.10 11.31
N ASN A 22 2.80 18.26 10.02
CA ASN A 22 2.27 19.36 9.21
C ASN A 22 0.77 19.23 8.90
N ASN A 23 0.23 18.01 8.97
CA ASN A 23 -1.19 17.72 8.68
C ASN A 23 -1.99 17.31 9.93
N ARG A 24 -1.42 17.50 11.13
CA ARG A 24 -2.03 17.08 12.40
C ARG A 24 -3.39 17.75 12.66
N ASP A 25 -3.54 18.99 12.25
CA ASP A 25 -4.76 19.79 12.39
C ASP A 25 -5.95 19.25 11.59
N LYS A 26 -5.69 18.42 10.56
CA LYS A 26 -6.75 17.77 9.77
C LYS A 26 -7.46 16.64 10.53
N GLY A 27 -6.87 16.11 11.60
CA GLY A 27 -7.48 15.08 12.46
C GLY A 27 -7.67 13.71 11.80
N TYR A 28 -6.99 13.46 10.68
CA TYR A 28 -7.10 12.21 9.92
C TYR A 28 -6.30 11.04 10.52
N ILE A 29 -5.22 11.36 11.22
CA ILE A 29 -4.43 10.38 11.97
C ILE A 29 -4.79 10.52 13.43
N ILE A 30 -5.30 9.45 14.05
CA ILE A 30 -5.52 9.43 15.50
C ILE A 30 -4.13 9.40 16.16
N GLU A 31 -3.88 10.39 17.01
CA GLU A 31 -2.61 10.50 17.74
C GLU A 31 -2.32 9.24 18.55
N GLY A 32 -1.17 8.62 18.26
CA GLY A 32 -0.62 7.51 18.99
C GLY A 32 0.78 7.16 18.46
N GLU A 33 1.64 6.65 19.33
CA GLU A 33 2.91 6.02 18.91
C GLU A 33 2.57 4.78 18.10
N GLY A 34 2.64 4.86 16.77
CA GLY A 34 2.32 3.70 15.95
C GLY A 34 2.30 3.94 14.46
N PHE A 35 1.72 5.05 13.96
CA PHE A 35 1.55 5.22 12.51
C PHE A 35 2.89 5.31 11.77
N SER A 36 3.75 6.27 12.14
CA SER A 36 5.05 6.40 11.49
C SER A 36 5.92 5.15 11.66
N GLN A 37 5.84 4.51 12.83
CA GLN A 37 6.55 3.27 13.12
C GLN A 37 6.04 2.11 12.26
N HIS A 38 4.73 2.00 12.05
CA HIS A 38 4.09 1.02 11.17
C HIS A 38 4.65 1.12 9.76
N LEU A 39 4.72 2.32 9.17
CA LEU A 39 5.26 2.48 7.82
C LEU A 39 6.72 2.05 7.70
N ILE A 40 7.56 2.49 8.66
CA ILE A 40 8.98 2.12 8.67
C ILE A 40 9.16 0.61 8.84
N ASP A 41 8.41 -0.01 9.75
CA ASP A 41 8.51 -1.44 10.00
C ASP A 41 7.95 -2.27 8.83
N SER A 42 6.88 -1.82 8.16
CA SER A 42 6.35 -2.50 6.96
C SER A 42 7.40 -2.52 5.86
N GLY A 43 8.08 -1.40 5.60
CA GLY A 43 9.18 -1.34 4.63
C GLY A 43 10.36 -2.25 5.01
N ARG A 44 10.74 -2.29 6.29
CA ARG A 44 11.82 -3.15 6.77
C ARG A 44 11.48 -4.64 6.67
N ILE A 45 10.28 -5.02 7.12
CA ILE A 45 9.78 -6.40 7.06
C ILE A 45 9.72 -6.86 5.61
N GLY A 46 9.18 -6.05 4.70
CA GLY A 46 9.12 -6.36 3.27
C GLY A 46 10.51 -6.61 2.69
N TRP A 47 11.48 -5.72 2.98
CA TRP A 47 12.87 -5.88 2.56
C TRP A 47 13.50 -7.16 3.09
N ASP A 48 13.37 -7.45 4.39
CA ASP A 48 13.93 -8.64 5.04
C ASP A 48 13.39 -9.93 4.41
N ILE A 49 12.07 -10.00 4.18
CA ILE A 49 11.41 -11.11 3.50
C ILE A 49 11.95 -11.29 2.09
N SER A 50 12.04 -10.22 1.31
CA SER A 50 12.59 -10.28 -0.04
C SER A 50 14.01 -10.82 -0.06
N LYS A 51 14.87 -10.36 0.86
CA LYS A 51 16.26 -10.82 0.97
C LYS A 51 16.33 -12.28 1.38
N GLU A 52 15.47 -12.73 2.28
CA GLU A 52 15.39 -14.13 2.70
C GLU A 52 14.95 -15.06 1.54
N ILE A 53 13.90 -14.68 0.82
CA ILE A 53 13.42 -15.45 -0.35
C ILE A 53 14.50 -15.52 -1.42
N ILE A 54 15.14 -14.40 -1.78
CA ILE A 54 16.21 -14.40 -2.80
C ILE A 54 17.40 -15.26 -2.35
N LYS A 55 17.74 -15.27 -1.06
CA LYS A 55 18.82 -16.10 -0.52
C LYS A 55 18.53 -17.59 -0.67
N LYS A 56 17.28 -18.02 -0.43
CA LYS A 56 16.83 -19.42 -0.56
C LYS A 56 16.57 -19.82 -2.00
N HIS A 57 16.07 -18.89 -2.81
CA HIS A 57 15.69 -19.07 -4.20
C HIS A 57 16.35 -18.01 -5.10
N PRO A 58 17.67 -18.13 -5.39
CA PRO A 58 18.38 -17.13 -6.20
C PRO A 58 17.79 -16.91 -7.61
N SER A 59 17.08 -17.89 -8.15
CA SER A 59 16.37 -17.78 -9.44
C SER A 59 15.23 -16.75 -9.43
N LEU A 60 14.76 -16.32 -8.25
CA LEU A 60 13.72 -15.29 -8.11
C LEU A 60 14.28 -13.87 -8.04
N LYS A 61 15.60 -13.69 -8.08
CA LYS A 61 16.24 -12.36 -7.94
C LYS A 61 15.75 -11.32 -8.95
N GLU A 62 15.45 -11.73 -10.18
CA GLU A 62 14.96 -10.81 -11.22
C GLU A 62 13.46 -10.50 -11.08
N GLN A 63 12.74 -11.21 -10.21
CA GLN A 63 11.30 -11.04 -9.97
C GLN A 63 11.01 -10.27 -8.68
N ILE A 64 12.02 -10.15 -7.81
CA ILE A 64 11.89 -9.52 -6.49
C ILE A 64 12.83 -8.33 -6.43
N ASP A 65 12.27 -7.15 -6.16
CA ASP A 65 13.04 -5.91 -5.96
C ASP A 65 12.88 -5.43 -4.51
N PRO A 66 13.82 -5.83 -3.61
CA PRO A 66 13.73 -5.48 -2.19
C PRO A 66 13.68 -3.98 -1.94
N GLU A 67 14.35 -3.18 -2.77
CA GLU A 67 14.47 -1.74 -2.56
C GLU A 67 13.16 -1.03 -2.93
N ILE A 68 12.48 -1.46 -3.99
CA ILE A 68 11.14 -0.95 -4.35
C ILE A 68 10.11 -1.33 -3.29
N ILE A 69 10.11 -2.59 -2.81
CA ILE A 69 9.22 -3.04 -1.72
C ILE A 69 9.47 -2.23 -0.45
N ARG A 70 10.74 -1.96 -0.12
CA ARG A 70 11.10 -1.16 1.07
C ARG A 70 10.50 0.24 1.00
N VAL A 71 10.63 0.92 -0.14
CA VAL A 71 10.07 2.27 -0.32
C VAL A 71 8.55 2.24 -0.30
N GLU A 72 7.93 1.25 -0.95
CA GLU A 72 6.47 1.10 -0.90
C GLU A 72 5.98 0.98 0.55
N GLY A 73 6.61 0.15 1.37
CA GLY A 73 6.20 -0.01 2.77
C GLY A 73 6.26 1.30 3.56
N TYR A 74 7.21 2.19 3.26
CA TYR A 74 7.29 3.51 3.88
C TYR A 74 6.14 4.44 3.50
N VAL A 75 5.52 4.23 2.34
CA VAL A 75 4.56 5.19 1.78
C VAL A 75 3.14 4.66 1.61
N HIS A 76 2.88 3.35 1.69
CA HIS A 76 1.61 2.72 1.32
C HIS A 76 0.34 3.40 1.91
N ASP A 77 0.46 3.99 3.10
CA ASP A 77 -0.61 4.69 3.80
C ASP A 77 -0.56 6.23 3.75
N PHE A 78 0.31 6.84 2.94
CA PHE A 78 0.55 8.30 2.96
C PHE A 78 -0.71 9.12 2.77
N SER A 79 -1.65 8.68 1.92
CA SER A 79 -2.94 9.36 1.74
C SER A 79 -3.71 9.54 3.06
N LYS A 80 -3.54 8.65 4.06
CA LYS A 80 -4.14 8.82 5.38
C LYS A 80 -3.73 10.14 6.05
N ILE A 81 -2.54 10.65 5.74
CA ILE A 81 -2.02 11.94 6.24
C ILE A 81 -2.76 13.12 5.58
N TYR A 82 -3.06 13.02 4.28
CA TYR A 82 -3.55 14.16 3.50
C TYR A 82 -5.07 14.28 3.42
N GLU A 83 -5.76 13.14 3.36
CA GLU A 83 -7.19 13.04 3.02
C GLU A 83 -7.97 11.98 3.84
N GLY A 84 -7.29 11.26 4.74
CA GLY A 84 -7.90 10.30 5.66
C GLY A 84 -7.92 8.86 5.16
N SER A 85 -8.53 7.96 5.95
CA SER A 85 -8.44 6.51 5.71
C SER A 85 -9.26 5.98 4.54
N LYS A 86 -10.05 6.85 3.89
CA LYS A 86 -11.01 6.46 2.86
C LYS A 86 -10.29 6.42 1.52
N PHE A 87 -10.27 5.27 0.86
CA PHE A 87 -9.62 5.09 -0.44
C PHE A 87 -8.12 5.41 -0.43
N HIS A 88 -7.47 5.22 0.72
CA HIS A 88 -6.12 5.75 0.91
C HIS A 88 -5.08 5.02 0.05
N GLU A 89 -5.31 3.76 -0.31
CA GLU A 89 -4.41 3.01 -1.19
C GLU A 89 -4.38 3.64 -2.59
N ILE A 90 -5.56 3.97 -3.16
CA ILE A 90 -5.69 4.68 -4.44
C ILE A 90 -5.08 6.08 -4.33
N GLY A 91 -5.36 6.80 -3.25
CA GLY A 91 -4.80 8.12 -3.00
C GLY A 91 -3.27 8.10 -2.92
N THR A 92 -2.71 7.13 -2.22
CA THR A 92 -1.26 6.96 -2.08
C THR A 92 -0.61 6.63 -3.42
N ALA A 93 -1.13 5.64 -4.16
CA ALA A 93 -0.57 5.28 -5.46
C ALA A 93 -0.56 6.49 -6.42
N TYR A 94 -1.65 7.27 -6.41
CA TYR A 94 -1.73 8.52 -7.16
C TYR A 94 -0.68 9.55 -6.70
N LEU A 95 -0.53 9.73 -5.38
CA LEU A 95 0.46 10.65 -4.80
C LEU A 95 1.90 10.26 -5.16
N VAL A 96 2.23 8.97 -5.15
CA VAL A 96 3.56 8.47 -5.56
C VAL A 96 3.85 8.86 -7.01
N LEU A 97 2.89 8.73 -7.93
CA LEU A 97 3.08 9.07 -9.34
C LEU A 97 3.20 10.57 -9.60
N THR A 98 2.47 11.39 -8.82
CA THR A 98 2.32 12.82 -9.09
C THR A 98 3.28 13.69 -8.30
N ALA A 99 3.65 13.26 -7.09
CA ALA A 99 4.44 14.03 -6.13
C ALA A 99 5.73 13.28 -5.70
N GLY A 100 5.90 12.01 -6.10
CA GLY A 100 7.02 11.16 -5.67
C GLY A 100 8.41 11.67 -6.01
N ASP A 101 8.60 12.28 -7.19
CA ASP A 101 9.90 12.84 -7.62
C ASP A 101 10.20 14.17 -6.92
N THR A 102 9.20 15.04 -6.79
CA THR A 102 9.39 16.44 -6.41
C THR A 102 9.15 16.70 -4.94
N GLU A 103 7.94 16.43 -4.45
CA GLU A 103 7.51 16.86 -3.12
C GLU A 103 7.91 15.82 -2.06
N LEU A 104 7.80 14.54 -2.40
CA LEU A 104 8.12 13.43 -1.50
C LEU A 104 9.59 13.00 -1.57
N GLY A 105 10.30 13.32 -2.66
CA GLY A 105 11.71 12.96 -2.83
C GLY A 105 12.01 11.45 -2.71
N LEU A 106 11.08 10.59 -3.15
CA LEU A 106 11.19 9.13 -3.04
C LEU A 106 12.33 8.56 -3.90
N VAL A 107 12.67 9.29 -4.96
CA VAL A 107 13.68 8.93 -5.95
C VAL A 107 14.55 10.13 -6.27
N SER A 108 15.84 9.89 -6.53
CA SER A 108 16.79 10.91 -6.94
C SER A 108 17.81 10.34 -7.94
N GLU A 109 18.60 11.22 -8.54
CA GLU A 109 19.55 10.88 -9.62
C GLU A 109 18.85 10.28 -10.87
N GLY A 110 19.62 9.77 -11.83
CA GLY A 110 19.10 9.33 -13.13
C GLY A 110 18.37 10.41 -13.95
N THR A 111 17.78 9.99 -15.06
CA THR A 111 16.93 10.80 -15.94
C THR A 111 15.50 10.89 -15.38
N LYS A 112 14.75 11.90 -15.84
CA LYS A 112 13.32 12.04 -15.48
C LYS A 112 12.50 10.80 -15.87
N SER A 113 12.83 10.18 -17.00
CA SER A 113 12.13 8.96 -17.46
C SER A 113 12.41 7.78 -16.54
N GLU A 114 13.67 7.55 -16.15
CA GLU A 114 14.03 6.47 -15.23
C GLU A 114 13.39 6.65 -13.85
N ARG A 115 13.34 7.89 -13.34
CA ARG A 115 12.63 8.19 -12.08
C ARG A 115 11.12 7.94 -12.20
N LYS A 116 10.48 8.35 -13.31
CA LYS A 116 9.06 8.08 -13.56
C LYS A 116 8.77 6.59 -13.56
N GLU A 117 9.57 5.79 -14.27
CA GLU A 117 9.38 4.34 -14.31
C GLU A 117 9.62 3.68 -12.95
N THR A 118 10.54 4.20 -12.15
CA THR A 118 10.76 3.74 -10.77
C THR A 118 9.55 4.04 -9.87
N LEU A 119 8.96 5.24 -9.98
CA LEU A 119 7.76 5.61 -9.25
C LEU A 119 6.55 4.78 -9.65
N LYS A 120 6.42 4.41 -10.94
CA LYS A 120 5.40 3.45 -11.39
C LYS A 120 5.54 2.09 -10.72
N LYS A 121 6.77 1.58 -10.60
CA LYS A 121 7.04 0.33 -9.89
C LYS A 121 6.66 0.41 -8.42
N ILE A 122 6.92 1.53 -7.75
CA ILE A 122 6.52 1.73 -6.34
C ILE A 122 4.99 1.79 -6.24
N ALA A 123 4.35 2.62 -7.07
CA ALA A 123 2.90 2.80 -7.06
C ALA A 123 2.13 1.50 -7.41
N SER A 124 2.66 0.66 -8.29
CA SER A 124 2.01 -0.62 -8.66
C SER A 124 2.04 -1.67 -7.54
N LEU A 125 2.87 -1.48 -6.52
CA LEU A 125 2.86 -2.34 -5.32
C LEU A 125 1.78 -1.94 -4.32
N ILE A 126 1.26 -0.71 -4.40
CA ILE A 126 0.22 -0.17 -3.52
C ILE A 126 -1.14 -0.60 -4.07
N LEU A 127 -1.55 -1.80 -3.69
CA LEU A 127 -2.76 -2.42 -4.22
C LEU A 127 -3.98 -1.71 -3.68
N SER A 128 -4.88 -1.39 -4.60
CA SER A 128 -6.18 -0.86 -4.23
C SER A 128 -7.02 -1.97 -3.60
N ASP A 129 -7.73 -1.67 -2.52
CA ASP A 129 -8.53 -2.68 -1.83
C ASP A 129 -9.65 -3.22 -2.75
N HIS A 130 -9.42 -4.40 -3.33
CA HIS A 130 -10.37 -5.05 -4.22
C HIS A 130 -11.70 -5.35 -3.53
N GLY A 131 -11.67 -5.64 -2.22
CA GLY A 131 -12.88 -5.87 -1.44
C GLY A 131 -13.72 -4.59 -1.34
N LEU A 132 -13.08 -3.43 -1.26
CA LEU A 132 -13.76 -2.14 -1.33
C LEU A 132 -14.38 -1.88 -2.71
N PHE A 133 -13.73 -2.27 -3.80
CA PHE A 133 -14.36 -2.20 -5.14
C PHE A 133 -15.58 -3.11 -5.27
N GLU A 134 -15.46 -4.36 -4.80
CA GLU A 134 -16.57 -5.32 -4.81
C GLU A 134 -17.75 -4.80 -3.96
N GLU A 135 -17.47 -4.26 -2.76
CA GLU A 135 -18.48 -3.74 -1.82
C GLU A 135 -19.19 -2.48 -2.34
N LEU A 136 -18.49 -1.64 -3.11
CA LEU A 136 -19.07 -0.42 -3.70
C LEU A 136 -19.86 -0.67 -5.01
N GLY A 137 -20.10 -1.92 -5.38
CA GLY A 137 -20.87 -2.28 -6.59
C GLY A 137 -20.03 -2.26 -7.88
N GLY A 138 -18.72 -2.37 -7.77
CA GLY A 138 -17.78 -2.32 -8.90
C GLY A 138 -17.71 -0.93 -9.53
N LEU A 139 -17.98 -0.83 -10.84
CA LEU A 139 -17.99 0.45 -11.57
C LEU A 139 -19.29 1.25 -11.38
N ASN A 140 -20.34 0.62 -10.85
CA ASN A 140 -21.66 1.21 -10.68
C ASN A 140 -21.87 1.54 -9.20
N PHE A 141 -21.22 2.60 -8.73
CA PHE A 141 -21.39 3.11 -7.37
C PHE A 141 -22.86 3.51 -7.15
N PRO A 142 -23.62 2.79 -6.29
CA PRO A 142 -25.03 3.12 -6.06
C PRO A 142 -25.16 4.50 -5.39
N GLU A 143 -26.32 5.16 -5.52
CA GLU A 143 -26.57 6.47 -4.87
C GLU A 143 -26.38 6.46 -3.34
N GLN A 144 -26.39 5.27 -2.72
CA GLN A 144 -26.13 5.05 -1.30
C GLN A 144 -24.68 4.61 -1.00
N THR A 145 -23.75 4.86 -1.91
CA THR A 145 -22.33 4.51 -1.75
C THR A 145 -21.71 5.25 -0.55
N LEU A 146 -20.73 4.62 0.08
CA LEU A 146 -19.99 5.27 1.16
C LEU A 146 -19.20 6.44 0.59
N TYR A 147 -19.28 7.59 1.27
CA TYR A 147 -18.55 8.81 0.94
C TYR A 147 -18.92 9.40 -0.43
N PRO A 148 -20.21 9.77 -0.65
CA PRO A 148 -20.69 10.26 -1.94
C PRO A 148 -19.89 11.47 -2.44
N ASP A 149 -19.44 12.36 -1.55
CA ASP A 149 -18.68 13.56 -1.91
C ASP A 149 -17.24 13.27 -2.40
N MET A 150 -16.74 12.05 -2.23
CA MET A 150 -15.38 11.64 -2.62
C MET A 150 -15.36 10.72 -3.84
N ILE A 151 -16.53 10.26 -4.31
CA ILE A 151 -16.62 9.18 -5.29
C ILE A 151 -16.10 9.58 -6.67
N ASP A 152 -16.31 10.83 -7.08
CA ASP A 152 -15.88 11.30 -8.39
C ASP A 152 -14.36 11.46 -8.42
N SER A 153 -13.76 12.02 -7.37
CA SER A 153 -12.30 12.08 -7.24
C SER A 153 -11.67 10.68 -7.19
N PHE A 154 -12.31 9.74 -6.51
CA PHE A 154 -11.89 8.34 -6.49
C PHE A 154 -11.88 7.72 -7.90
N LYS A 155 -12.98 7.86 -8.66
CA LYS A 155 -13.07 7.37 -10.05
C LYS A 155 -12.01 7.98 -10.94
N GLU A 156 -11.79 9.29 -10.87
CA GLU A 156 -10.77 9.98 -11.66
C GLU A 156 -9.37 9.42 -11.39
N ARG A 157 -9.03 9.19 -10.11
CA ARG A 157 -7.73 8.62 -9.73
C ARG A 157 -7.59 7.17 -10.19
N ILE A 158 -8.66 6.39 -10.15
CA ILE A 158 -8.64 5.03 -10.69
C ILE A 158 -8.34 5.04 -12.18
N GLU A 159 -9.07 5.85 -12.97
CA GLU A 159 -8.83 5.91 -14.41
C GLU A 159 -7.42 6.39 -14.75
N TYR A 160 -6.91 7.36 -13.97
CA TYR A 160 -5.51 7.80 -14.06
C TYR A 160 -4.54 6.63 -13.80
N LEU A 161 -4.71 5.91 -12.69
CA LEU A 161 -3.83 4.81 -12.30
C LEU A 161 -3.87 3.65 -13.30
N ARG A 162 -5.08 3.27 -13.75
CA ARG A 162 -5.25 2.21 -14.77
C ARG A 162 -4.49 2.53 -16.05
N THR A 163 -4.42 3.81 -16.41
CA THR A 163 -3.71 4.27 -17.61
C THR A 163 -2.20 4.36 -17.37
N GLU A 164 -1.77 5.04 -16.31
CA GLU A 164 -0.34 5.32 -16.08
C GLU A 164 0.46 4.09 -15.63
N LEU A 165 -0.17 3.13 -14.94
CA LEU A 165 0.47 1.88 -14.50
C LEU A 165 0.42 0.77 -15.55
N SER A 166 -0.26 0.99 -16.68
CA SER A 166 -0.24 0.01 -17.76
C SER A 166 1.10 0.03 -18.49
N ASP A 167 1.66 -1.16 -18.74
CA ASP A 167 2.83 -1.34 -19.61
C ASP A 167 2.46 -1.26 -21.11
N THR A 168 1.17 -1.11 -21.41
CA THR A 168 0.65 -1.01 -22.77
C THR A 168 -0.17 0.26 -22.96
N ASN A 169 -0.62 0.52 -24.19
CA ASN A 169 -1.56 1.62 -24.46
C ASN A 169 -3.02 1.29 -24.06
N ILE A 170 -3.27 0.15 -23.42
CA ILE A 170 -4.59 -0.28 -22.95
C ILE A 170 -4.62 -0.13 -21.43
N PRO A 171 -5.56 0.63 -20.85
CA PRO A 171 -5.68 0.74 -19.40
C PRO A 171 -5.91 -0.61 -18.73
N LEU A 172 -5.32 -0.81 -17.56
CA LEU A 172 -5.51 -2.01 -16.74
C LEU A 172 -7.00 -2.26 -16.47
N SER A 173 -7.42 -3.51 -16.33
CA SER A 173 -8.69 -3.86 -15.70
C SER A 173 -8.66 -3.59 -14.19
N ILE A 174 -9.83 -3.55 -13.55
CA ILE A 174 -9.91 -3.41 -12.08
C ILE A 174 -9.20 -4.57 -11.37
N ASN A 175 -9.29 -5.78 -11.93
CA ASN A 175 -8.60 -6.94 -11.37
C ASN A 175 -7.08 -6.79 -11.43
N GLU A 176 -6.55 -6.30 -12.56
CA GLU A 176 -5.10 -6.05 -12.70
C GLU A 176 -4.60 -4.93 -11.79
N LEU A 177 -5.44 -3.93 -11.49
CA LEU A 177 -5.10 -2.86 -10.57
C LEU A 177 -5.16 -3.29 -9.09
N ALA A 178 -6.13 -4.12 -8.73
CA ALA A 178 -6.50 -4.35 -7.33
C ALA A 178 -6.04 -5.71 -6.78
N LEU A 179 -5.59 -6.64 -7.62
CA LEU A 179 -5.12 -7.95 -7.16
C LEU A 179 -3.58 -8.04 -7.12
N PRO A 180 -3.01 -8.71 -6.10
CA PRO A 180 -1.58 -8.97 -6.00
C PRO A 180 -1.14 -10.07 -6.98
N LEU A 181 -0.86 -9.71 -8.23
CA LEU A 181 -0.49 -10.66 -9.29
C LEU A 181 1.02 -11.00 -9.31
N THR A 182 1.87 -10.12 -8.79
CA THR A 182 3.32 -10.29 -8.78
C THR A 182 3.86 -10.68 -7.40
N LEU A 183 5.05 -11.29 -7.35
CA LEU A 183 5.72 -11.59 -6.08
C LEU A 183 6.02 -10.33 -5.26
N ASN A 184 6.39 -9.21 -5.88
CA ASN A 184 6.60 -7.96 -5.16
C ASN A 184 5.33 -7.48 -4.47
N GLN A 185 4.19 -7.50 -5.17
CA GLN A 185 2.89 -7.12 -4.61
C GLN A 185 2.47 -8.05 -3.46
N GLN A 186 2.70 -9.35 -3.60
CA GLN A 186 2.40 -10.34 -2.56
C GLN A 186 3.28 -10.15 -1.32
N ILE A 187 4.57 -9.87 -1.49
CA ILE A 187 5.49 -9.58 -0.38
C ILE A 187 5.10 -8.28 0.34
N ALA A 188 4.81 -7.22 -0.41
CA ALA A 188 4.37 -5.93 0.13
C ALA A 188 3.09 -6.09 0.99
N LEU A 189 2.06 -6.74 0.42
CA LEU A 189 0.81 -7.00 1.14
C LEU A 189 1.03 -7.89 2.37
N TYR A 190 1.84 -8.94 2.25
CA TYR A 190 2.17 -9.81 3.38
C TYR A 190 2.91 -9.02 4.48
N ALA A 191 3.86 -8.15 4.13
CA ALA A 191 4.59 -7.33 5.10
C ALA A 191 3.66 -6.41 5.89
N ASP A 192 2.73 -5.72 5.22
CA ASP A 192 1.74 -4.86 5.88
C ASP A 192 0.78 -5.67 6.77
N LEU A 193 0.22 -6.76 6.24
CA LEU A 193 -0.75 -7.60 6.96
C LEU A 193 -0.13 -8.45 8.08
N THR A 194 1.18 -8.56 8.17
CA THR A 194 1.83 -9.26 9.30
C THR A 194 2.46 -8.31 10.30
N ASN A 195 2.59 -7.01 9.98
CA ASN A 195 3.21 -6.04 10.86
C ASN A 195 2.29 -5.63 12.03
N VAL A 196 2.68 -6.03 13.24
CA VAL A 196 2.12 -5.53 14.50
C VAL A 196 3.26 -5.03 15.37
N ASN A 197 3.45 -3.71 15.39
CA ASN A 197 4.51 -3.03 16.16
C ASN A 197 5.91 -3.59 15.86
N GLY A 198 6.22 -3.77 14.57
CA GLY A 198 7.52 -4.27 14.12
C GLY A 198 7.72 -5.77 14.28
N LYS A 199 6.69 -6.50 14.71
CA LYS A 199 6.70 -7.97 14.78
C LYS A 199 5.77 -8.56 13.74
N ARG A 200 6.22 -9.67 13.13
CA ARG A 200 5.39 -10.49 12.26
C ARG A 200 4.43 -11.35 13.10
N VAL A 201 3.14 -11.24 12.84
CA VAL A 201 2.09 -12.16 13.28
C VAL A 201 1.49 -12.88 12.06
N SER A 202 0.64 -13.88 12.24
CA SER A 202 -0.06 -14.48 11.09
C SER A 202 -1.10 -13.51 10.50
N ILE A 203 -1.37 -13.66 9.21
CA ILE A 203 -2.43 -12.90 8.53
C ILE A 203 -3.78 -13.17 9.18
N GLU A 204 -4.05 -14.42 9.58
CA GLU A 204 -5.27 -14.78 10.32
C GLU A 204 -5.40 -13.97 11.63
N GLU A 205 -4.34 -13.91 12.44
CA GLU A 205 -4.34 -13.13 13.68
C GLU A 205 -4.59 -11.65 13.41
N ARG A 206 -3.94 -11.09 12.38
CA ARG A 206 -4.10 -9.68 12.01
C ARG A 206 -5.51 -9.36 11.54
N LEU A 207 -6.08 -10.17 10.67
CA LEU A 207 -7.43 -9.93 10.12
C LEU A 207 -8.49 -10.04 11.22
N LEU A 208 -8.33 -10.97 12.17
CA LEU A 208 -9.19 -11.06 13.35
C LEU A 208 -9.07 -9.83 14.27
N ASP A 209 -7.87 -9.28 14.45
CA ASP A 209 -7.66 -8.02 15.17
C ASP A 209 -8.34 -6.85 14.44
N ILE A 210 -8.15 -6.72 13.12
CA ILE A 210 -8.80 -5.72 12.28
C ILE A 210 -10.32 -5.80 12.42
N GLN A 211 -10.90 -6.99 12.28
CA GLN A 211 -12.34 -7.20 12.40
C GLN A 211 -12.86 -6.78 13.79
N LYS A 212 -12.14 -7.11 14.86
CA LYS A 212 -12.48 -6.67 16.24
C LYS A 212 -12.39 -5.16 16.40
N ARG A 213 -11.38 -4.51 15.81
CA ARG A 213 -11.20 -3.05 15.84
C ARG A 213 -12.36 -2.31 15.19
N TYR A 214 -12.80 -2.78 14.03
CA TYR A 214 -13.86 -2.15 13.25
C TYR A 214 -15.28 -2.51 13.70
N SER A 215 -15.44 -3.50 14.58
CA SER A 215 -16.75 -3.91 15.15
C SER A 215 -17.00 -3.39 16.56
N ASP A 216 -16.01 -2.82 17.25
CA ASP A 216 -16.17 -2.27 18.60
C ASP A 216 -16.74 -0.84 18.57
N PRO A 217 -18.00 -0.61 18.99
CA PRO A 217 -18.62 0.72 18.99
C PRO A 217 -17.96 1.71 19.96
N LYS A 218 -17.10 1.23 20.89
CA LYS A 218 -16.36 2.09 21.82
C LYS A 218 -15.02 2.56 21.25
N ARG A 219 -14.54 1.96 20.15
CA ARG A 219 -13.38 2.46 19.41
C ARG A 219 -13.88 3.48 18.39
N GLY A 220 -13.17 4.60 18.25
CA GLY A 220 -13.48 5.66 17.26
C GLY A 220 -13.38 5.23 15.79
N TYR A 221 -13.24 3.93 15.52
CA TYR A 221 -13.06 3.29 14.22
C TYR A 221 -14.22 2.38 13.84
N ASN A 222 -15.34 2.31 14.59
CA ASN A 222 -16.45 1.43 14.24
C ASN A 222 -16.94 1.68 12.81
N ASN A 223 -16.71 0.70 11.93
CA ASN A 223 -17.11 0.75 10.53
C ASN A 223 -17.43 -0.68 10.05
N PRO A 224 -18.71 -1.07 10.07
CA PRO A 224 -19.15 -2.41 9.65
C PRO A 224 -18.73 -2.78 8.23
N THR A 225 -18.57 -1.82 7.32
CA THR A 225 -18.12 -2.07 5.95
C THR A 225 -16.66 -2.53 5.94
N PHE A 226 -15.76 -1.88 6.67
CA PHE A 226 -14.37 -2.35 6.76
C PHE A 226 -14.25 -3.72 7.44
N ALA A 227 -15.14 -4.02 8.39
CA ALA A 227 -15.21 -5.36 8.97
C ALA A 227 -15.66 -6.43 7.96
N ASN A 228 -16.58 -6.10 7.04
CA ASN A 228 -16.99 -7.00 5.95
C ASN A 228 -15.89 -7.19 4.90
N VAL A 229 -15.22 -6.10 4.51
CA VAL A 229 -14.10 -6.13 3.56
C VAL A 229 -12.98 -7.05 4.05
N ALA A 230 -12.63 -6.99 5.34
CA ALA A 230 -11.66 -7.91 5.94
C ALA A 230 -12.03 -9.39 5.74
N ASN A 231 -13.32 -9.75 5.86
CA ASN A 231 -13.80 -11.11 5.61
C ASN A 231 -13.70 -11.50 4.13
N MET A 232 -13.97 -10.56 3.22
CA MET A 232 -13.91 -10.81 1.77
C MET A 232 -12.49 -11.07 1.28
N ILE A 233 -11.51 -10.32 1.78
CA ILE A 233 -10.11 -10.46 1.36
C ILE A 233 -9.39 -11.64 2.02
N MET A 234 -9.88 -12.12 3.17
CA MET A 234 -9.22 -13.14 3.99
C MET A 234 -8.78 -14.40 3.22
N PRO A 235 -9.62 -15.06 2.40
CA PRO A 235 -9.17 -16.25 1.67
C PRO A 235 -7.99 -15.97 0.75
N ARG A 236 -7.97 -14.81 0.09
CA ARG A 236 -6.88 -14.40 -0.81
C ARG A 236 -5.61 -14.09 -0.02
N ALA A 237 -5.74 -13.39 1.11
CA ALA A 237 -4.62 -13.08 1.98
C ALA A 237 -3.96 -14.34 2.57
N LEU A 238 -4.74 -15.35 2.96
CA LEU A 238 -4.21 -16.62 3.46
C LEU A 238 -3.44 -17.43 2.40
N VAL A 239 -3.83 -17.36 1.12
CA VAL A 239 -3.07 -17.96 0.02
C VAL A 239 -1.71 -17.28 -0.13
N ILE A 240 -1.66 -15.96 0.04
CA ILE A 240 -0.43 -15.17 -0.01
C ILE A 240 0.48 -15.54 1.16
N GLU A 241 -0.05 -15.60 2.39
CA GLU A 241 0.70 -16.10 3.56
C GLU A 241 1.30 -17.48 3.30
N GLY A 242 0.50 -18.44 2.85
CA GLY A 242 0.99 -19.79 2.54
C GLY A 242 2.11 -19.80 1.49
N THR A 243 2.00 -18.92 0.48
CA THR A 243 2.99 -18.80 -0.60
C THR A 243 4.31 -18.20 -0.08
N ILE A 244 4.24 -17.05 0.62
CA ILE A 244 5.41 -16.36 1.14
C ILE A 244 6.11 -17.18 2.23
N GLU A 245 5.36 -17.77 3.16
CA GLU A 245 5.90 -18.67 4.19
C GLU A 245 6.56 -19.91 3.58
N SER A 246 6.02 -20.45 2.49
CA SER A 246 6.65 -21.58 1.80
C SER A 246 7.97 -21.18 1.13
N LEU A 247 8.10 -19.95 0.62
CA LEU A 247 9.32 -19.44 0.00
C LEU A 247 10.40 -19.04 1.03
N MET A 248 10.00 -18.77 2.27
CA MET A 248 10.92 -18.51 3.37
C MET A 248 11.40 -19.77 4.10
N LYS A 249 10.82 -20.96 3.83
CA LYS A 249 11.25 -22.23 4.43
C LYS A 249 12.44 -22.83 3.68
#